data_AF-A0A7V8V365-F1
#
_entry.id   AF-A0A7V8V365-F1
#
_cell.length_a   1.000
_cell.length_b   1.000
_cell.length_c   1.000
_cell.angle_alpha   90.00
_cell.angle_beta   90.00
_cell.angle_gamma   90.00
#
_symmetry.space_group_name_H-M   'P 1'
#
loop_
_entity.id
_entity.type
_entity.pdbx_description
1 polymer ?
#
loop_
_entity_poly.entity_id
_entity_poly.type
_entity_poly.pdbx_seq_one_letter_code
_entity_poly.pdbx_strand_id
1 'polypeptide(L)'
;MGSRTRRLDSIFWMGAKVNTKSETIMFLCPNGHRLNAPQRLQGQPGKCPHCNVRFRVPNVSPETATNSRELTTAASTSSTSASSVRNSEEISSAGDPLDLAGLGLRDNAETSDILQATLGAKPAAAPVVAGHSRLFVEFTHLWKTRGAEVSFEIHLREGEVFVPHHYSPEKSSPELGYFARKADSGKFQIHLIPWKAVSRLVVSGLADLPFEA
;
A
#
# COMPACT_ATOMS: atom_id res chain seq x y z
N MET A 1 -39.10 -35.87 43.81
CA MET A 1 -39.58 -35.12 42.63
C MET A 1 -39.67 -33.65 43.02
N GLY A 2 -39.09 -32.75 42.23
CA GLY A 2 -39.41 -31.31 42.31
C GLY A 2 -38.25 -30.37 42.64
N SER A 3 -37.26 -30.29 41.76
CA SER A 3 -36.24 -29.26 41.67
C SER A 3 -36.82 -27.82 41.62
N ARG A 4 -36.06 -26.83 42.14
CA ARG A 4 -35.84 -25.47 41.58
C ARG A 4 -34.77 -24.76 42.45
N THR A 5 -33.47 -24.66 42.12
CA THR A 5 -32.78 -23.72 41.19
C THR A 5 -33.37 -22.30 41.19
N ARG A 6 -32.68 -21.16 41.25
CA ARG A 6 -31.27 -20.66 41.33
C ARG A 6 -31.39 -19.20 41.82
N ARG A 7 -30.48 -18.69 42.66
CA ARG A 7 -29.42 -17.71 42.32
C ARG A 7 -29.84 -16.59 41.34
N LEU A 8 -29.84 -15.34 41.82
CA LEU A 8 -28.90 -14.26 41.44
C LEU A 8 -29.39 -12.92 42.01
N ASP A 9 -28.80 -12.51 43.14
CA ASP A 9 -28.82 -11.13 43.61
C ASP A 9 -28.14 -10.26 42.55
N SER A 10 -28.96 -9.63 41.71
CA SER A 10 -28.53 -8.61 40.78
C SER A 10 -28.29 -7.34 41.57
N ILE A 11 -27.06 -7.21 42.09
CA ILE A 11 -26.55 -5.96 42.62
C ILE A 11 -26.54 -4.95 41.47
N PHE A 12 -27.50 -4.05 41.56
CA PHE A 12 -27.79 -2.94 40.69
C PHE A 12 -26.60 -1.97 40.70
N TRP A 13 -25.73 -2.04 39.70
CA TRP A 13 -24.69 -1.04 39.46
C TRP A 13 -25.34 0.22 38.86
N MET A 14 -25.81 1.12 39.73
CA MET A 14 -26.04 2.51 39.42
C MET A 14 -24.95 3.35 40.07
N GLY A 15 -24.30 4.20 39.28
CA GLY A 15 -23.55 5.35 39.82
C GLY A 15 -22.06 5.34 39.51
N ALA A 16 -21.71 5.76 38.30
CA ALA A 16 -20.41 6.36 38.05
C ALA A 16 -20.54 7.46 36.97
N LYS A 17 -21.27 8.53 37.27
CA LYS A 17 -21.03 9.82 36.60
C LYS A 17 -19.70 10.36 37.09
N VAL A 18 -18.60 9.85 36.54
CA VAL A 18 -17.27 10.40 36.83
C VAL A 18 -16.99 11.52 35.82
N ASN A 19 -17.55 12.71 36.10
CA ASN A 19 -17.11 13.94 35.46
C ASN A 19 -15.73 14.29 36.02
N THR A 20 -14.68 13.85 35.33
CA THR A 20 -13.29 14.08 35.68
C THR A 20 -12.64 14.50 34.38
N LYS A 21 -12.21 15.76 34.37
CA LYS A 21 -11.53 16.47 33.27
C LYS A 21 -10.74 15.46 32.41
N SER A 22 -11.26 15.17 31.23
CA SER A 22 -10.73 14.16 30.33
C SER A 22 -9.49 14.70 29.65
N GLU A 23 -8.31 14.39 30.20
CA GLU A 23 -7.05 14.45 29.48
C GLU A 23 -7.23 13.63 28.20
N THR A 24 -7.37 14.35 27.09
CA THR A 24 -7.68 13.79 25.78
C THR A 24 -6.36 13.67 25.05
N ILE A 25 -6.06 12.48 24.57
CA ILE A 25 -4.86 12.21 23.79
C ILE A 25 -5.22 12.20 22.31
N MET A 26 -4.32 12.77 21.50
CA MET A 26 -4.44 12.77 20.04
C MET A 26 -3.46 11.74 19.48
N PHE A 27 -3.96 10.86 18.62
CA PHE A 27 -3.13 9.82 17.97
C PHE A 27 -3.70 9.48 16.59
N LEU A 28 -2.96 8.66 15.83
CA LEU A 28 -3.36 8.21 14.51
C LEU A 28 -3.84 6.75 14.57
N CYS A 29 -4.90 6.42 13.83
CA CYS A 29 -5.25 5.03 13.60
C CYS A 29 -4.22 4.37 12.65
N PRO A 30 -4.20 3.03 12.52
CA PRO A 30 -3.27 2.33 11.63
C PRO A 30 -3.33 2.76 10.16
N ASN A 31 -4.46 3.34 9.72
CA ASN A 31 -4.64 3.87 8.36
C ASN A 31 -4.39 5.40 8.25
N GLY A 32 -3.90 6.05 9.32
CA GLY A 32 -3.50 7.47 9.29
C GLY A 32 -4.58 8.51 9.64
N HIS A 33 -5.79 8.11 10.05
CA HIS A 33 -6.80 9.09 10.50
C HIS A 33 -6.50 9.60 11.91
N ARG A 34 -6.65 10.92 12.11
CA ARG A 34 -6.49 11.58 13.41
C ARG A 34 -7.68 11.28 14.31
N LEU A 35 -7.41 10.76 15.50
CA LEU A 35 -8.42 10.43 16.51
C LEU A 35 -8.05 11.05 17.85
N ASN A 36 -9.09 11.46 18.56
CA ASN A 36 -9.01 11.98 19.91
C ASN A 36 -9.73 11.00 20.84
N ALA A 37 -9.06 10.52 21.87
CA ALA A 37 -9.66 9.66 22.88
C ALA A 37 -9.27 10.11 24.29
N PRO A 38 -10.15 9.93 25.28
CA PRO A 38 -9.79 10.15 26.67
C PRO A 38 -8.70 9.15 27.09
N GLN A 39 -7.77 9.60 27.94
CA GLN A 39 -6.66 8.80 28.50
C GLN A 39 -7.12 7.48 29.14
N ARG A 40 -8.36 7.41 29.63
CA ARG A 40 -8.94 6.17 30.20
C ARG A 40 -9.10 5.03 29.21
N LEU A 41 -9.15 5.35 27.92
CA LEU A 41 -9.24 4.36 26.86
C LEU A 41 -7.86 3.85 26.42
N GLN A 42 -6.76 4.37 26.97
CA GLN A 42 -5.42 3.83 26.70
C GLN A 42 -5.35 2.33 27.01
N GLY A 43 -4.76 1.56 26.09
CA GLY A 43 -4.71 0.09 26.14
C GLY A 43 -6.00 -0.64 25.76
N GLN A 44 -7.14 0.05 25.74
CA GLN A 44 -8.43 -0.55 25.38
C GLN A 44 -8.58 -0.73 23.87
N PRO A 45 -9.33 -1.75 23.41
CA PRO A 45 -9.66 -1.91 22.00
C PRO A 45 -10.64 -0.81 21.55
N GLY A 46 -10.34 -0.17 20.43
CA GLY A 46 -11.14 0.85 19.79
C GLY A 46 -11.39 0.56 18.31
N LYS A 47 -12.26 1.35 17.69
CA LYS A 47 -12.60 1.27 16.27
C LYS A 47 -12.55 2.64 15.63
N CYS A 48 -11.91 2.76 14.47
CA CYS A 48 -11.83 4.04 13.78
C CYS A 48 -13.18 4.37 13.11
N PRO A 49 -13.75 5.56 13.31
CA PRO A 49 -15.01 5.96 12.67
C PRO A 49 -14.88 6.17 11.15
N HIS A 50 -13.66 6.45 10.63
CA HIS A 50 -13.45 6.72 9.21
C HIS A 50 -13.21 5.47 8.36
N CYS A 51 -12.40 4.53 8.86
CA CYS A 51 -12.02 3.32 8.12
C CYS A 51 -12.43 2.01 8.78
N ASN A 52 -13.13 2.08 9.93
CA ASN A 52 -13.69 0.93 10.62
C ASN A 52 -12.68 -0.11 11.15
N VAL A 53 -11.37 0.17 11.06
CA VAL A 53 -10.31 -0.71 11.55
C VAL A 53 -10.33 -0.77 13.08
N ARG A 54 -10.10 -1.98 13.62
CA ARG A 54 -9.93 -2.21 15.06
C ARG A 54 -8.48 -1.95 15.44
N PHE A 55 -8.25 -1.29 16.56
CA PHE A 55 -6.91 -0.95 17.04
C PHE A 55 -6.89 -0.87 18.58
N ARG A 56 -5.71 -0.75 19.20
CA ARG A 56 -5.58 -0.44 20.63
C ARG A 56 -5.11 1.01 20.80
N VAL A 57 -5.73 1.74 21.72
CA VAL A 57 -5.33 3.13 22.00
C VAL A 57 -3.92 3.14 22.62
N PRO A 58 -2.96 3.91 22.09
CA PRO A 58 -1.60 3.98 22.63
C PRO A 58 -1.58 4.51 24.06
N ASN A 59 -0.72 3.96 24.91
CA ASN A 59 -0.46 4.53 26.24
C ASN A 59 0.60 5.62 26.11
N VAL A 60 0.21 6.87 26.34
CA VAL A 60 1.14 8.01 26.38
C VAL A 60 1.17 8.52 27.82
N SER A 61 2.31 8.35 28.48
CA SER A 61 2.55 8.98 29.77
C SER A 61 2.80 10.47 29.55
N PRO A 62 2.22 11.38 30.36
CA PRO A 62 2.35 12.82 30.17
C PRO A 62 3.79 13.36 30.35
N GLU A 63 4.74 12.54 30.79
CA GLU A 63 6.14 12.93 31.03
C GLU A 63 7.04 12.95 29.78
N THR A 64 6.52 12.57 28.60
CA THR A 64 7.34 12.48 27.37
C THR A 64 7.16 13.64 26.37
N ALA A 65 6.43 14.71 26.73
CA ALA A 65 6.23 15.86 25.84
C ALA A 65 7.46 16.80 25.71
N THR A 66 8.60 16.45 26.30
CA THR A 66 9.84 17.25 26.25
C THR A 66 11.06 16.37 26.03
N ASN A 67 11.17 15.74 24.85
CA ASN A 67 12.47 15.56 24.19
C ASN A 67 12.28 14.96 22.79
N SER A 68 12.35 15.82 21.78
CA SER A 68 12.55 15.39 20.39
C SER A 68 13.60 16.29 19.76
N ARG A 69 14.82 16.22 20.31
CA ARG A 69 16.08 16.53 19.65
C ARG A 69 17.13 15.52 20.14
N GLU A 70 18.02 15.14 19.21
CA GLU A 70 19.15 14.20 19.31
C GLU A 70 18.80 12.70 19.20
N LEU A 71 18.95 12.08 18.02
CA LEU A 71 20.16 11.59 17.32
C LEU A 71 20.79 10.31 17.93
N THR A 72 20.87 9.30 17.05
CA THR A 72 21.97 8.36 16.83
C THR A 72 22.16 7.08 17.68
N THR A 73 22.29 5.98 16.91
CA THR A 73 23.19 4.82 17.08
C THR A 73 22.58 3.50 17.60
N ALA A 74 22.18 2.67 16.62
CA ALA A 74 22.69 1.32 16.29
C ALA A 74 23.36 0.50 17.44
N ALA A 75 23.23 -0.82 17.57
CA ALA A 75 22.76 -1.88 16.67
C ALA A 75 22.39 -3.12 17.50
N SER A 76 21.31 -3.78 17.09
CA SER A 76 20.96 -5.14 17.50
C SER A 76 21.82 -6.13 16.69
N THR A 77 22.56 -7.01 17.38
CA THR A 77 23.22 -8.17 16.74
C THR A 77 22.73 -9.42 17.43
N SER A 78 21.87 -10.19 16.77
CA SER A 78 21.43 -11.51 17.22
C SER A 78 21.19 -12.46 16.06
N SER A 79 21.60 -13.71 16.30
CA SER A 79 21.29 -14.98 15.63
C SER A 79 21.94 -15.29 14.27
N THR A 80 23.15 -15.84 14.35
CA THR A 80 23.64 -16.93 13.50
C THR A 80 22.96 -18.24 13.93
N SER A 81 22.23 -18.91 13.03
CA SER A 81 21.86 -20.33 13.15
C SER A 81 21.27 -20.88 11.84
N ALA A 82 21.57 -22.16 11.62
CA ALA A 82 21.09 -23.07 10.57
C ALA A 82 21.77 -23.00 9.20
N SER A 83 22.06 -24.08 8.50
CA SER A 83 22.35 -25.50 8.78
C SER A 83 22.49 -26.13 7.40
N SER A 84 23.54 -26.93 7.20
CA SER A 84 23.75 -27.78 6.03
C SER A 84 22.51 -28.58 5.65
N VAL A 85 22.13 -28.56 4.36
CA VAL A 85 21.51 -29.72 3.72
C VAL A 85 22.10 -29.85 2.31
N ARG A 86 22.89 -30.92 2.15
CA ARG A 86 23.31 -31.47 0.86
C ARG A 86 22.15 -32.32 0.36
N ASN A 87 21.79 -32.21 -0.91
CA ASN A 87 21.23 -33.35 -1.63
C ASN A 87 21.71 -33.29 -3.09
N SER A 88 22.43 -34.33 -3.46
CA SER A 88 22.87 -34.64 -4.82
C SER A 88 21.86 -35.60 -5.47
N GLU A 89 22.12 -35.91 -6.74
CA GLU A 89 21.54 -36.95 -7.61
C GLU A 89 20.45 -36.43 -8.56
N GLU A 90 20.82 -36.13 -9.81
CA GLU A 90 21.08 -37.06 -10.92
C GLU A 90 19.82 -37.71 -11.45
N ILE A 91 19.31 -37.17 -12.56
CA ILE A 91 18.56 -37.97 -13.52
C ILE A 91 18.91 -37.48 -14.93
N SER A 92 19.69 -38.29 -15.62
CA SER A 92 19.96 -38.21 -17.04
C SER A 92 18.69 -38.45 -17.86
N SER A 93 18.51 -37.69 -18.95
CA SER A 93 17.85 -38.24 -20.13
C SER A 93 18.26 -37.46 -21.37
N ALA A 94 19.03 -38.12 -22.22
CA ALA A 94 19.27 -37.76 -23.60
C ALA A 94 18.06 -38.21 -24.45
N GLY A 95 17.67 -37.41 -25.44
CA GLY A 95 16.66 -37.80 -26.42
C GLY A 95 16.33 -36.66 -27.38
N ASP A 96 16.56 -36.93 -28.66
CA ASP A 96 16.63 -36.09 -29.85
C ASP A 96 15.48 -35.12 -30.19
N PRO A 97 15.75 -34.11 -31.05
CA PRO A 97 14.78 -33.16 -31.58
C PRO A 97 14.02 -33.74 -32.78
N LEU A 98 12.69 -33.64 -32.75
CA LEU A 98 11.88 -33.81 -33.96
C LEU A 98 11.24 -32.49 -34.38
N ASP A 99 11.76 -32.04 -35.53
CA ASP A 99 11.14 -31.25 -36.57
C ASP A 99 9.69 -31.70 -36.86
N LEU A 100 8.76 -30.75 -36.80
CA LEU A 100 7.52 -30.83 -37.57
C LEU A 100 7.07 -29.43 -37.97
N ALA A 101 7.76 -28.89 -38.97
CA ALA A 101 7.16 -27.93 -39.88
C ALA A 101 5.90 -28.54 -40.55
N GLY A 102 4.86 -27.72 -40.72
CA GLY A 102 3.81 -28.00 -41.71
C GLY A 102 2.39 -28.04 -41.17
N LEU A 103 1.84 -26.89 -40.82
CA LEU A 103 0.42 -26.61 -41.05
C LEU A 103 0.28 -25.23 -41.66
N GLY A 104 0.28 -25.21 -42.99
CA GLY A 104 -0.07 -24.05 -43.77
C GLY A 104 -1.54 -23.69 -43.58
N LEU A 105 -1.79 -22.42 -43.24
CA LEU A 105 -3.09 -21.79 -43.40
C LEU A 105 -2.88 -20.48 -44.15
N ARG A 106 -3.03 -20.64 -45.46
CA ARG A 106 -3.45 -19.71 -46.51
C ARG A 106 -3.82 -18.30 -46.05
N ASP A 107 -3.09 -17.35 -46.61
CA ASP A 107 -3.54 -15.98 -46.87
C ASP A 107 -4.85 -15.98 -47.65
N ASN A 108 -5.75 -15.06 -47.28
CA ASN A 108 -6.68 -14.43 -48.20
C ASN A 108 -6.98 -13.03 -47.64
N ALA A 109 -6.39 -12.04 -48.30
CA ALA A 109 -6.82 -10.65 -48.30
C ALA A 109 -8.05 -10.49 -49.23
N GLU A 110 -8.61 -9.28 -49.20
CA GLU A 110 -9.71 -8.75 -50.05
C GLU A 110 -11.13 -9.06 -49.58
N THR A 111 -12.11 -8.15 -49.52
CA THR A 111 -12.21 -6.67 -49.60
C THR A 111 -13.67 -6.32 -49.25
N SER A 112 -13.89 -5.05 -48.88
CA SER A 112 -15.09 -4.23 -49.16
C SER A 112 -16.42 -4.44 -48.42
N ASP A 113 -16.80 -3.35 -47.76
CA ASP A 113 -18.10 -2.66 -47.79
C ASP A 113 -19.38 -3.41 -47.42
N ILE A 114 -19.88 -3.10 -46.21
CA ILE A 114 -21.30 -2.77 -46.03
C ILE A 114 -21.40 -1.54 -45.10
N LEU A 115 -21.66 -0.38 -45.71
CA LEU A 115 -22.34 0.74 -45.08
C LEU A 115 -23.85 0.44 -45.04
N GLN A 116 -24.48 0.44 -43.87
CA GLN A 116 -25.67 1.30 -43.68
C GLN A 116 -26.08 1.46 -42.21
N ALA A 117 -26.42 2.71 -41.92
CA ALA A 117 -26.73 3.27 -40.62
C ALA A 117 -28.04 2.74 -40.02
N THR A 118 -28.06 2.62 -38.69
CA THR A 118 -29.26 2.93 -37.91
C THR A 118 -28.90 3.96 -36.85
N LEU A 119 -29.36 5.18 -37.11
CA LEU A 119 -29.38 6.30 -36.16
C LEU A 119 -30.33 5.92 -35.02
N GLY A 120 -29.75 5.52 -33.89
CA GLY A 120 -30.42 5.42 -32.61
C GLY A 120 -29.67 6.28 -31.61
N ALA A 121 -30.14 7.51 -31.44
CA ALA A 121 -29.63 8.46 -30.45
C ALA A 121 -29.74 7.86 -29.04
N LYS A 122 -28.66 7.22 -28.59
CA LYS A 122 -28.40 6.92 -27.19
C LYS A 122 -27.65 8.13 -26.64
N PRO A 123 -28.10 8.76 -25.54
CA PRO A 123 -27.38 9.88 -24.97
C PRO A 123 -25.94 9.43 -24.72
N ALA A 124 -25.01 10.20 -25.28
CA ALA A 124 -23.59 10.04 -25.06
C ALA A 124 -23.37 10.11 -23.55
N ALA A 125 -23.30 8.95 -22.92
CA ALA A 125 -22.61 8.81 -21.68
C ALA A 125 -21.23 9.39 -21.94
N ALA A 126 -20.89 10.47 -21.26
CA ALA A 126 -19.52 10.93 -21.16
C ALA A 126 -18.63 9.69 -21.00
N PRO A 127 -17.46 9.61 -21.66
CA PRO A 127 -16.56 8.52 -21.38
C PRO A 127 -16.35 8.54 -19.87
N VAL A 128 -16.86 7.52 -19.19
CA VAL A 128 -16.41 7.20 -17.85
C VAL A 128 -14.96 6.90 -18.10
N VAL A 129 -14.12 7.93 -17.92
CA VAL A 129 -12.68 7.84 -18.05
C VAL A 129 -12.34 6.62 -17.22
N ALA A 130 -12.00 5.52 -17.89
CA ALA A 130 -11.53 4.30 -17.26
C ALA A 130 -10.49 4.79 -16.27
N GLY A 131 -10.82 4.69 -14.98
CA GLY A 131 -10.28 5.56 -13.94
C GLY A 131 -8.79 5.34 -13.80
N HIS A 132 -8.00 5.99 -14.64
CA HIS A 132 -6.57 6.00 -14.52
C HIS A 132 -6.30 6.54 -13.13
N SER A 133 -5.56 5.78 -12.32
CA SER A 133 -5.14 6.28 -11.02
C SER A 133 -4.51 7.65 -11.25
N ARG A 134 -5.12 8.73 -10.73
CA ARG A 134 -4.56 10.08 -10.90
C ARG A 134 -3.11 10.11 -10.41
N LEU A 135 -2.79 9.32 -9.39
CA LEU A 135 -1.42 9.11 -8.91
C LEU A 135 -0.48 8.57 -10.00
N PHE A 136 -0.91 7.62 -10.83
CA PHE A 136 -0.08 7.11 -11.94
C PHE A 136 0.26 8.20 -12.95
N VAL A 137 -0.75 8.99 -13.33
CA VAL A 137 -0.59 10.08 -14.32
C VAL A 137 0.37 11.15 -13.77
N GLU A 138 0.11 11.63 -12.55
CA GLU A 138 0.93 12.63 -11.89
C GLU A 138 2.36 12.13 -11.63
N PHE A 139 2.50 10.91 -11.09
CA PHE A 139 3.82 10.32 -10.86
C PHE A 139 4.60 10.22 -12.17
N THR A 140 3.98 9.75 -13.25
CA THR A 140 4.64 9.60 -14.55
C THR A 140 5.06 10.96 -15.12
N HIS A 141 4.22 11.98 -14.96
CA HIS A 141 4.54 13.34 -15.38
C HIS A 141 5.72 13.90 -14.59
N LEU A 142 5.63 13.91 -13.26
CA LEU A 142 6.69 14.39 -12.36
C LEU A 142 8.00 13.63 -12.56
N TRP A 143 7.94 12.32 -12.77
CA TRP A 143 9.12 11.51 -13.03
C TRP A 143 9.79 11.93 -14.35
N LYS A 144 9.03 12.21 -15.41
CA LYS A 144 9.59 12.64 -16.70
C LYS A 144 10.22 14.03 -16.65
N THR A 145 9.68 14.94 -15.84
CA THR A 145 10.14 16.32 -15.74
C THR A 145 11.21 16.53 -14.67
N ARG A 146 11.58 15.50 -13.90
CA ARG A 146 12.48 15.64 -12.76
C ARG A 146 13.94 15.95 -13.17
N GLY A 147 14.59 16.81 -12.39
CA GLY A 147 16.05 16.96 -12.40
C GLY A 147 16.75 15.80 -11.68
N ALA A 148 18.07 15.69 -11.84
CA ALA A 148 18.88 14.62 -11.22
C ALA A 148 18.87 14.63 -9.68
N GLU A 149 18.63 15.79 -9.07
CA GLU A 149 18.59 15.99 -7.61
C GLU A 149 17.23 15.67 -6.97
N VAL A 150 16.20 15.37 -7.78
CA VAL A 150 14.84 15.16 -7.27
C VAL A 150 14.70 13.73 -6.76
N SER A 151 14.30 13.58 -5.50
CA SER A 151 13.98 12.29 -4.90
C SER A 151 12.46 12.10 -4.75
N PHE A 152 12.03 10.85 -4.92
CA PHE A 152 10.64 10.44 -4.77
C PHE A 152 10.53 9.50 -3.58
N GLU A 153 9.59 9.76 -2.68
CA GLU A 153 9.27 8.89 -1.57
C GLU A 153 7.82 8.42 -1.70
N ILE A 154 7.65 7.11 -1.85
CA ILE A 154 6.35 6.45 -1.96
C ILE A 154 6.01 5.87 -0.60
N HIS A 155 5.04 6.46 0.09
CA HIS A 155 4.54 5.93 1.35
C HIS A 155 3.42 4.93 1.05
N LEU A 156 3.53 3.74 1.62
CA LEU A 156 2.54 2.68 1.52
C LEU A 156 1.58 2.75 2.71
N ARG A 157 0.48 1.99 2.66
CA ARG A 157 -0.54 1.98 3.73
C ARG A 157 -0.04 1.40 5.06
N GLU A 158 0.99 0.56 5.02
CA GLU A 158 1.55 -0.10 6.21
C GLU A 158 2.60 0.76 6.93
N GLY A 159 2.81 2.00 6.47
CA GLY A 159 3.84 2.90 7.00
C GLY A 159 5.23 2.66 6.39
N GLU A 160 5.37 1.65 5.52
CA GLU A 160 6.58 1.46 4.72
C GLU A 160 6.80 2.66 3.78
N VAL A 161 8.06 3.10 3.69
CA VAL A 161 8.50 4.14 2.76
C VAL A 161 9.43 3.52 1.74
N PHE A 162 9.08 3.68 0.46
CA PHE A 162 9.82 3.15 -0.66
C PHE A 162 10.39 4.30 -1.51
N VAL A 163 11.72 4.29 -1.71
CA VAL A 163 12.45 5.30 -2.49
C VAL A 163 12.94 4.67 -3.81
N PRO A 164 12.19 4.82 -4.92
CA PRO A 164 12.62 4.29 -6.21
C PRO A 164 13.86 5.01 -6.72
N HIS A 165 14.82 4.24 -7.23
CA HIS A 165 15.92 4.79 -8.01
C HIS A 165 15.57 4.84 -9.50
N HIS A 166 14.77 3.86 -9.94
CA HIS A 166 14.32 3.74 -11.32
C HIS A 166 12.82 3.47 -11.35
N TYR A 167 12.17 3.94 -12.41
CA TYR A 167 10.78 3.69 -12.74
C TYR A 167 10.68 3.50 -14.25
N SER A 168 9.88 2.52 -14.68
CA SER A 168 9.66 2.23 -16.10
C SER A 168 8.21 2.59 -16.46
N PRO A 169 7.97 3.73 -17.14
CA PRO A 169 6.62 4.11 -17.57
C PRO A 169 6.00 3.10 -18.54
N GLU A 170 6.81 2.50 -19.41
CA GLU A 170 6.36 1.54 -20.44
C GLU A 170 5.84 0.22 -19.84
N LYS A 171 6.44 -0.21 -18.73
CA LYS A 171 6.02 -1.43 -18.02
C LYS A 171 4.99 -1.16 -16.93
N SER A 172 4.74 0.11 -16.62
CA SER A 172 3.80 0.50 -15.59
C SER A 172 2.42 0.69 -16.19
N SER A 173 1.40 0.41 -15.39
CA SER A 173 0.00 0.60 -15.73
C SER A 173 -0.66 1.54 -14.73
N PRO A 174 -1.89 2.01 -15.02
CA PRO A 174 -2.69 2.79 -14.08
C PRO A 174 -3.03 2.05 -12.78
N GLU A 175 -2.85 0.73 -12.71
CA GLU A 175 -3.09 -0.08 -11.51
C GLU A 175 -1.80 -0.45 -10.77
N LEU A 176 -0.68 -0.57 -11.49
CA LEU A 176 0.58 -1.10 -10.99
C LEU A 176 1.79 -0.27 -11.45
N GLY A 177 2.61 0.19 -10.51
CA GLY A 177 3.87 0.86 -10.81
C GLY A 177 5.04 -0.12 -10.81
N TYR A 178 5.91 -0.01 -11.82
CA TYR A 178 7.10 -0.83 -11.99
C TYR A 178 8.35 -0.05 -11.60
N PHE A 179 8.88 -0.34 -10.42
CA PHE A 179 10.00 0.37 -9.82
C PHE A 179 11.23 -0.51 -9.68
N ALA A 180 12.40 0.10 -9.61
CA ALA A 180 13.59 -0.58 -9.13
C ALA A 180 14.39 0.25 -8.14
N ARG A 181 14.98 -0.43 -7.16
CA ARG A 181 15.88 0.12 -6.16
C ARG A 181 17.27 -0.49 -6.37
N LYS A 182 18.31 0.33 -6.29
CA LYS A 182 19.69 -0.16 -6.28
C LYS A 182 20.02 -0.67 -4.88
N ALA A 183 20.49 -1.90 -4.77
CA ALA A 183 21.00 -2.46 -3.52
C ALA A 183 22.47 -2.08 -3.33
N ASP A 184 22.98 -2.21 -2.10
CA ASP A 184 24.38 -1.89 -1.76
C ASP A 184 25.38 -2.76 -2.54
N SER A 185 24.94 -3.95 -2.96
CA SER A 185 25.69 -4.87 -3.83
C SER A 185 25.84 -4.37 -5.28
N GLY A 186 25.27 -3.21 -5.63
CA GLY A 186 25.22 -2.68 -6.99
C GLY A 186 24.15 -3.34 -7.88
N LYS A 187 23.49 -4.41 -7.41
CA LYS A 187 22.38 -5.06 -8.11
C LYS A 187 21.09 -4.27 -7.98
N PHE A 188 20.19 -4.42 -8.95
CA PHE A 188 18.85 -3.85 -8.89
C PHE A 188 17.83 -4.84 -8.36
N GLN A 189 16.95 -4.37 -7.49
CA GLN A 189 15.76 -5.08 -7.04
C GLN A 189 14.53 -4.42 -7.68
N ILE A 190 13.71 -5.21 -8.35
CA ILE A 190 12.47 -4.76 -8.97
C ILE A 190 11.33 -4.88 -7.96
N HIS A 191 10.48 -3.86 -7.89
CA HIS A 191 9.32 -3.77 -7.01
C HIS A 191 8.09 -3.41 -7.85
N LEU A 192 7.04 -4.23 -7.76
CA LEU A 192 5.75 -3.96 -8.38
C LEU A 192 4.79 -3.49 -7.29
N ILE A 193 4.42 -2.21 -7.32
CA ILE A 193 3.62 -1.58 -6.26
C ILE A 193 2.26 -1.17 -6.84
N PRO A 194 1.14 -1.72 -6.32
CA PRO A 194 -0.18 -1.29 -6.75
C PRO A 194 -0.41 0.18 -6.37
N TRP A 195 -0.89 1.01 -7.28
CA TRP A 195 -1.16 2.42 -6.98
C TRP A 195 -2.20 2.60 -5.88
N LYS A 196 -3.11 1.63 -5.72
CA LYS A 196 -4.08 1.58 -4.62
C LYS A 196 -3.41 1.45 -3.24
N ALA A 197 -2.22 0.85 -3.17
CA ALA A 197 -1.47 0.67 -1.92
C ALA A 197 -0.66 1.91 -1.52
N VAL A 198 -0.50 2.88 -2.44
CA VAL A 198 0.17 4.14 -2.17
C VAL A 198 -0.77 5.04 -1.35
N SER A 199 -0.30 5.49 -0.19
CA SER A 199 -1.04 6.37 0.72
C SER A 199 -0.64 7.83 0.52
N ARG A 200 0.63 8.09 0.21
CA ARG A 200 1.18 9.42 -0.05
C ARG A 200 2.38 9.34 -0.98
N LEU A 201 2.48 10.30 -1.89
CA LEU A 201 3.69 10.56 -2.68
C LEU A 201 4.33 11.85 -2.18
N VAL A 202 5.61 11.81 -1.84
CA VAL A 202 6.39 13.00 -1.51
C VAL A 202 7.49 13.15 -2.57
N VAL A 203 7.64 14.37 -3.07
CA VAL A 203 8.69 14.72 -4.03
C VAL A 203 9.51 15.82 -3.40
N SER A 204 10.82 15.60 -3.29
CA SER A 204 11.77 16.49 -2.64
C SER A 204 12.83 16.94 -3.64
N GLY A 205 13.40 18.13 -3.42
CA GLY A 205 14.45 18.66 -4.30
C GLY A 205 13.93 19.29 -5.60
N LEU A 206 12.65 19.68 -5.67
CA LEU A 206 12.13 20.47 -6.79
C LEU A 206 12.66 21.90 -6.70
N ALA A 207 13.24 22.40 -7.80
CA ALA A 207 13.69 23.80 -7.91
C ALA A 207 12.50 24.77 -8.05
N ASP A 208 11.49 24.36 -8.84
CA ASP A 208 10.27 25.13 -9.11
C ASP A 208 9.03 24.32 -8.72
N LEU A 209 8.00 25.00 -8.21
CA LEU A 209 6.72 24.38 -7.86
C LEU A 209 5.87 24.16 -9.13
N PRO A 210 5.43 22.93 -9.43
CA PRO A 210 4.75 22.61 -10.69
C PRO A 210 3.31 23.17 -10.81
N PHE A 211 2.87 24.02 -9.88
CA PHE A 211 1.53 24.62 -9.85
C PHE A 211 1.54 26.16 -9.79
N GLU A 212 2.71 26.80 -9.82
CA GLU A 212 2.84 28.28 -9.85
C GLU A 212 2.96 28.87 -11.27
N ALA A 213 2.75 28.06 -12.32
CA ALA A 213 2.78 28.51 -13.72
C ALA A 213 1.39 28.83 -14.28
#